data_AF-A0A2E1KLT3-F1
#
_entry.id   AF-A0A2E1KLT3-F1
#
_cell.length_a   1.000
_cell.length_b   1.000
_cell.length_c   1.000
_cell.angle_alpha   90.00
_cell.angle_beta   90.00
_cell.angle_gamma   90.00
#
_symmetry.space_group_name_H-M   'P 1'
#
loop_
_entity.id
_entity.type
_entity.pdbx_description
1 polymer ?
#
loop_
_entity_poly.entity_id
_entity_poly.type
_entity_poly.pdbx_seq_one_letter_code
_entity_poly.pdbx_strand_id
1 'polypeptide(L)'
;MALCLSVICLNPVEDLPTDRVDLVELNHYYNDKGRHVLDQLIFYDWSSHAGRFQIRDWRMVKRASQIPHRDWRLGHFVAVWHDPLEGNVLRKMHAMSMRETWTQYDPEIVERSFLKKDKRRKLARVRSGRTTR
;
A
#
# COMPACT_ATOMS: atom_id res chain seq x y z
N MET A 1 -20.00 49.38 1.51
CA MET A 1 -18.98 48.36 1.83
C MET A 1 -19.69 47.05 2.08
N ALA A 2 -19.56 46.07 1.18
CA ALA A 2 -20.16 44.74 1.36
C ALA A 2 -19.14 43.84 2.08
N LEU A 3 -19.53 43.32 3.24
CA LEU A 3 -18.73 42.39 4.03
C LEU A 3 -18.91 40.98 3.44
N CYS A 4 -17.95 40.49 2.68
CA CYS A 4 -17.93 39.09 2.24
C CYS A 4 -17.60 38.19 3.45
N LEU A 5 -18.60 37.47 3.95
CA LEU A 5 -18.40 36.37 4.89
C LEU A 5 -17.81 35.18 4.13
N SER A 6 -16.50 35.01 4.23
CA SER A 6 -15.81 33.81 3.75
C SER A 6 -16.18 32.64 4.65
N VAL A 7 -17.05 31.75 4.17
CA VAL A 7 -17.30 30.46 4.82
C VAL A 7 -16.07 29.59 4.65
N ILE A 8 -15.26 29.46 5.69
CA ILE A 8 -14.18 28.47 5.75
C ILE A 8 -14.85 27.12 5.99
N CYS A 9 -15.10 26.37 4.91
CA CYS A 9 -15.47 24.97 5.00
C CYS A 9 -14.24 24.19 5.53
N LEU A 10 -14.18 24.00 6.85
CA LEU A 10 -13.32 23.00 7.48
C LEU A 10 -13.83 21.62 7.02
N ASN A 11 -13.34 21.14 5.88
CA ASN A 11 -13.38 19.71 5.61
C ASN A 11 -12.38 19.06 6.57
N PRO A 12 -12.81 18.23 7.53
CA PRO A 12 -11.87 17.33 8.18
C PRO A 12 -11.41 16.38 7.08
N VAL A 13 -10.29 16.70 6.44
CA VAL A 13 -9.53 15.69 5.71
C VAL A 13 -9.09 14.74 6.80
N GLU A 14 -9.80 13.62 6.96
CA GLU A 14 -9.25 12.49 7.71
C GLU A 14 -7.90 12.18 7.07
N ASP A 15 -6.83 12.50 7.79
CA ASP A 15 -5.47 12.22 7.37
C ASP A 15 -5.29 10.70 7.44
N LEU A 16 -5.70 10.03 6.37
CA LEU A 16 -5.49 8.59 6.22
C LEU A 16 -3.99 8.34 6.32
N PRO A 17 -3.54 7.37 7.14
CA PRO A 17 -2.15 6.91 7.11
C PRO A 17 -1.74 6.64 5.66
N THR A 18 -0.79 7.45 5.19
CA THR A 18 -0.39 7.47 3.78
C THR A 18 1.09 7.15 3.68
N ASP A 19 1.42 6.10 2.94
CA ASP A 19 2.79 5.69 2.64
C ASP A 19 3.08 5.81 1.14
N ARG A 20 4.38 5.80 0.80
CA ARG A 20 4.87 5.81 -0.57
C ARG A 20 5.88 4.68 -0.79
N VAL A 21 5.82 4.06 -1.96
CA VAL A 21 6.75 3.04 -2.43
C VAL A 21 7.08 3.28 -3.91
N ASP A 22 8.14 2.65 -4.40
CA ASP A 22 8.60 2.83 -5.77
C ASP A 22 7.79 1.98 -6.76
N LEU A 23 7.40 0.78 -6.33
CA LEU A 23 6.66 -0.19 -7.14
C LEU A 23 5.59 -0.90 -6.31
N VAL A 24 4.40 -1.04 -6.89
CA VAL A 24 3.40 -2.00 -6.44
C VAL A 24 3.26 -3.12 -7.46
N GLU A 25 3.17 -4.36 -6.99
CA GLU A 25 2.88 -5.52 -7.81
C GLU A 25 1.52 -6.09 -7.43
N LEU A 26 0.66 -6.30 -8.42
CA LEU A 26 -0.46 -7.22 -8.30
C LEU A 26 0.02 -8.61 -8.74
N ASN A 27 0.14 -9.52 -7.80
CA ASN A 27 0.59 -10.89 -8.05
C ASN A 27 -0.57 -11.87 -7.93
N HIS A 28 -0.71 -12.72 -8.94
CA HIS A 28 -1.61 -13.85 -8.97
C HIS A 28 -0.81 -15.12 -8.70
N TYR A 29 -0.91 -15.64 -7.48
CA TYR A 29 -0.18 -16.84 -7.07
C TYR A 29 -0.98 -18.09 -7.43
N TYR A 30 -0.32 -19.03 -8.12
CA TYR A 30 -0.83 -20.35 -8.48
C TYR A 30 0.02 -21.43 -7.81
N ASN A 31 -0.57 -22.58 -7.49
CA ASN A 31 0.21 -23.71 -7.00
C ASN A 31 0.84 -24.53 -8.14
N ASP A 32 1.59 -25.57 -7.78
CA ASP A 32 2.26 -26.49 -8.73
C ASP A 32 1.30 -27.20 -9.70
N LYS A 33 0.00 -27.25 -9.36
CA LYS A 33 -1.05 -27.81 -10.22
C LYS A 33 -1.71 -26.76 -11.13
N GLY A 34 -1.18 -25.54 -11.17
CA GLY A 34 -1.73 -24.43 -11.94
C GLY A 34 -3.07 -23.90 -11.40
N ARG A 35 -3.43 -24.19 -10.15
CA ARG A 35 -4.66 -23.65 -9.53
C ARG A 35 -4.36 -22.31 -8.88
N HIS A 36 -5.22 -21.33 -9.12
CA HIS A 36 -5.16 -20.03 -8.43
C HIS A 36 -5.31 -20.23 -6.92
N VAL A 37 -4.41 -19.61 -6.17
CA VAL A 37 -4.34 -19.69 -4.71
C VAL A 37 -4.78 -18.37 -4.09
N LEU A 38 -4.19 -17.27 -4.51
CA LEU A 38 -4.53 -15.93 -4.01
C LEU A 38 -4.05 -14.84 -4.96
N ASP A 39 -4.69 -13.68 -4.83
CA ASP A 39 -4.18 -12.41 -5.34
C ASP A 39 -3.58 -11.61 -4.18
N GLN A 40 -2.43 -11.00 -4.41
CA GLN A 40 -1.76 -10.16 -3.43
C GLN A 40 -1.19 -8.88 -4.04
N LEU A 41 -1.21 -7.81 -3.26
CA LEU A 41 -0.44 -6.62 -3.51
C LEU A 41 0.88 -6.71 -2.76
N ILE A 42 1.98 -6.49 -3.46
CA ILE A 42 3.32 -6.47 -2.89
C ILE A 42 3.92 -5.10 -3.15
N PHE A 43 4.39 -4.45 -2.09
CA PHE A 43 4.92 -3.09 -2.13
C PHE A 43 6.43 -3.12 -2.00
N TYR A 44 7.14 -2.46 -2.92
CA TYR A 44 8.59 -2.50 -3.03
C TYR A 44 9.22 -1.12 -2.90
N ASP A 45 10.32 -1.07 -2.14
CA ASP A 45 11.26 0.05 -2.16
C ASP A 45 12.51 -0.34 -2.95
N TRP A 46 13.05 0.56 -3.76
CA TRP A 46 14.36 0.42 -4.35
C TRP A 46 15.44 0.61 -3.28
N SER A 47 16.30 -0.39 -3.12
CA SER A 47 17.46 -0.29 -2.24
C SER A 47 18.70 0.03 -3.05
N SER A 48 19.21 1.26 -2.93
CA SER A 48 20.47 1.66 -3.58
C SER A 48 21.66 0.86 -3.06
N HIS A 49 21.64 0.47 -1.78
CA HIS A 49 22.69 -0.36 -1.17
C HIS A 49 22.70 -1.79 -1.72
N ALA A 50 21.52 -2.41 -1.90
CA ALA A 50 21.42 -3.78 -2.42
C ALA A 50 21.31 -3.85 -3.95
N GLY A 51 21.17 -2.70 -4.64
CA GLY A 51 20.99 -2.61 -6.09
C GLY A 51 19.73 -3.31 -6.61
N ARG A 52 18.68 -3.45 -5.78
CA ARG A 52 17.44 -4.16 -6.15
C ARG A 52 16.23 -3.65 -5.39
N PHE A 53 15.04 -3.95 -5.92
CA PHE A 53 13.78 -3.81 -5.20
C PHE A 53 13.71 -4.80 -4.03
N GLN A 54 13.29 -4.30 -2.86
CA GLN A 54 13.07 -5.06 -1.64
C GLN A 54 11.63 -4.88 -1.18
N ILE A 55 10.99 -5.97 -0.75
CA ILE A 55 9.61 -5.89 -0.27
C ILE A 55 9.60 -5.06 1.02
N ARG A 56 8.75 -4.03 1.02
CA ARG A 56 8.41 -3.23 2.19
C ARG A 56 7.30 -3.89 2.98
N ASP A 57 6.19 -4.20 2.30
CA ASP A 57 5.01 -4.82 2.90
C ASP A 57 4.16 -5.51 1.81
N TRP A 58 3.14 -6.28 2.20
CA TRP A 58 2.22 -6.96 1.29
C TRP A 58 0.81 -7.09 1.87
N ARG A 59 -0.22 -7.17 1.03
CA ARG A 59 -1.61 -7.35 1.43
C ARG A 59 -2.30 -8.35 0.51
N MET A 60 -3.05 -9.28 1.08
CA MET A 60 -3.98 -10.12 0.32
C MET A 60 -5.10 -9.27 -0.27
N VAL A 61 -5.41 -9.46 -1.55
CA VAL A 61 -6.55 -8.83 -2.21
C VAL A 61 -7.82 -9.62 -1.88
N LYS A 62 -8.75 -8.95 -1.23
CA LYS A 62 -10.07 -9.47 -0.84
C LYS A 62 -11.21 -8.86 -1.67
N ARG A 63 -10.98 -7.67 -2.24
CA ARG A 63 -11.97 -6.91 -3.02
C ARG A 63 -11.26 -6.17 -4.16
N ALA A 64 -11.94 -6.03 -5.30
CA ALA A 64 -11.43 -5.29 -6.45
C ALA A 64 -11.09 -3.82 -6.12
N SER A 65 -11.77 -3.21 -5.13
CA SER A 65 -11.48 -1.86 -4.66
C SER A 65 -10.08 -1.68 -4.06
N GLN A 66 -9.38 -2.78 -3.74
CA GLN A 66 -8.02 -2.73 -3.22
C GLN A 66 -6.98 -2.68 -4.36
N ILE A 67 -7.34 -3.10 -5.57
CA ILE A 67 -6.43 -3.12 -6.72
C ILE A 67 -5.97 -1.69 -7.02
N PRO A 68 -4.66 -1.45 -7.19
CA PRO A 68 -4.15 -0.12 -7.46
C PRO A 68 -4.77 0.45 -8.73
N HIS A 69 -5.24 1.69 -8.64
CA HIS A 69 -5.71 2.45 -9.80
C HIS A 69 -4.80 3.65 -10.05
N ARG A 70 -4.73 4.09 -11.30
CA ARG A 70 -3.91 5.23 -11.67
C ARG A 70 -4.59 6.54 -11.23
N ASP A 71 -3.89 7.34 -10.43
CA ASP A 71 -4.22 8.74 -10.20
C ASP A 71 -3.65 9.57 -11.35
N TRP A 72 -4.49 9.95 -12.30
CA TRP A 72 -4.08 10.69 -13.51
C TRP A 72 -3.55 12.09 -13.21
N ARG A 73 -3.93 12.70 -12.07
CA ARG A 73 -3.47 14.04 -11.69
C ARG A 73 -2.05 14.00 -11.16
N LEU A 74 -1.71 12.97 -10.39
CA LEU A 74 -0.39 12.82 -9.77
C LEU A 74 0.55 11.91 -10.57
N GLY A 75 0.05 11.15 -11.54
CA GLY A 75 0.83 10.22 -12.35
C GLY A 75 1.26 8.94 -11.64
N HIS A 76 0.73 8.67 -10.44
CA HIS A 76 1.09 7.53 -9.59
C HIS A 76 -0.06 6.52 -9.50
N PHE A 77 0.21 5.34 -8.95
CA PHE A 77 -0.80 4.35 -8.60
C PHE A 77 -1.19 4.47 -7.13
N VAL A 78 -2.47 4.24 -6.83
CA VAL A 78 -3.03 4.35 -5.48
C VAL A 78 -3.74 3.08 -5.11
N ALA A 79 -3.32 2.46 -4.01
CA ALA A 79 -3.99 1.33 -3.37
C ALA A 79 -4.54 1.76 -2.01
N VAL A 80 -5.72 1.24 -1.66
CA VAL A 80 -6.39 1.54 -0.39
C VAL A 80 -6.89 0.24 0.23
N TRP A 81 -6.66 0.06 1.53
CA TRP A 81 -7.16 -1.09 2.29
C TRP A 81 -7.45 -0.74 3.74
N HIS A 82 -8.29 -1.54 4.38
CA HIS A 82 -8.40 -1.51 5.84
C HIS A 82 -7.30 -2.37 6.46
N ASP A 83 -6.52 -1.79 7.38
CA ASP A 83 -5.44 -2.47 8.07
C ASP A 83 -5.93 -3.08 9.40
N PRO A 84 -6.22 -4.40 9.45
CA PRO A 84 -6.74 -5.02 10.67
C PRO A 84 -5.70 -5.07 11.79
N LEU A 85 -4.40 -4.89 11.50
CA LEU A 85 -3.34 -4.89 12.50
C LEU A 85 -3.28 -3.58 13.30
N GLU A 86 -3.83 -2.49 12.75
CA GLU A 86 -3.88 -1.18 13.39
C GLU A 86 -5.32 -0.72 13.66
N GLY A 87 -6.19 -1.62 14.15
CA GLY A 87 -7.56 -1.26 14.52
C GLY A 87 -8.51 -1.06 13.33
N ASN A 88 -8.24 -1.71 12.19
CA ASN A 88 -9.06 -1.68 10.98
C ASN A 88 -9.15 -0.29 10.31
N VAL A 89 -8.13 0.54 10.48
CA VAL A 89 -8.03 1.86 9.87
C VAL A 89 -7.90 1.80 8.35
N LEU A 90 -8.47 2.76 7.64
CA LEU A 90 -8.29 2.89 6.20
C LEU A 90 -6.90 3.47 5.91
N ARG A 91 -6.09 2.74 5.15
CA ARG A 91 -4.72 3.12 4.78
C ARG A 91 -4.62 3.35 3.28
N LYS A 92 -3.78 4.31 2.88
CA LYS A 92 -3.49 4.64 1.49
C LYS A 92 -2.01 4.39 1.19
N MET A 93 -1.72 3.77 0.05
CA MET A 93 -0.37 3.62 -0.48
C MET A 93 -0.28 4.23 -1.86
N HIS A 94 0.70 5.09 -2.07
CA HIS A 94 1.09 5.56 -3.39
C HIS A 94 2.28 4.77 -3.92
N ALA A 95 2.24 4.37 -5.18
CA ALA A 95 3.34 3.73 -5.88
C ALA A 95 3.69 4.49 -7.16
N MET A 96 4.98 4.70 -7.43
CA MET A 96 5.42 5.40 -8.65
C MET A 96 5.15 4.55 -9.91
N SER A 97 5.22 3.24 -9.78
CA SER A 97 4.99 2.28 -10.87
C SER A 97 4.14 1.10 -10.39
N MET A 98 3.52 0.40 -11.34
CA MET A 98 2.77 -0.83 -11.09
C MET A 98 3.23 -1.93 -12.06
N ARG A 99 3.26 -3.17 -11.59
CA ARG A 99 3.36 -4.36 -12.43
C ARG A 99 2.31 -5.39 -12.04
N GLU A 100 2.01 -6.29 -12.95
CA GLU A 100 1.11 -7.42 -12.74
C GLU A 100 1.85 -8.71 -13.11
N THR A 101 1.73 -9.75 -12.28
CA THR A 101 2.50 -10.99 -12.43
C THR A 101 1.66 -12.22 -12.11
N TRP A 102 2.00 -13.34 -12.75
CA TRP A 102 1.43 -14.65 -12.49
C TRP A 102 2.57 -15.59 -12.13
N THR A 103 2.58 -16.13 -10.91
CA THR A 103 3.71 -16.92 -10.40
C THR A 103 3.24 -18.24 -9.81
N GLN A 104 4.10 -19.26 -9.89
CA GLN A 104 3.90 -20.54 -9.19
C GLN A 104 4.57 -20.59 -7.81
N TYR A 105 5.12 -19.46 -7.37
CA TYR A 105 5.73 -19.28 -6.05
C TYR A 105 5.21 -17.97 -5.45
N ASP A 106 5.23 -17.86 -4.13
CA ASP A 106 4.91 -16.61 -3.45
C ASP A 106 6.17 -15.71 -3.38
N PRO A 107 6.20 -14.55 -4.08
CA PRO A 107 7.33 -13.65 -4.04
C PRO A 107 7.65 -13.13 -2.63
N GLU A 108 6.63 -13.04 -1.75
CA GLU A 108 6.81 -12.62 -0.36
C GLU A 108 7.65 -13.61 0.43
N ILE A 109 7.38 -14.91 0.25
CA ILE A 109 8.11 -15.99 0.91
C ILE A 109 9.55 -16.03 0.40
N VAL A 110 9.74 -15.92 -0.92
CA VAL A 110 11.07 -15.90 -1.53
C VAL A 110 11.92 -14.74 -1.00
N GLU A 111 11.33 -13.54 -0.86
CA GLU A 111 12.05 -12.36 -0.34
C GLU A 111 12.55 -12.56 1.10
N ARG A 112 11.89 -13.37 1.93
CA ARG A 112 12.33 -13.61 3.32
C ARG A 112 13.74 -14.22 3.39
N SER A 113 14.18 -14.90 2.34
CA SER A 113 15.54 -15.44 2.20
C SER A 113 16.59 -14.34 1.99
N PHE A 114 16.19 -13.16 1.50
CA PHE A 114 17.09 -12.04 1.20
C PHE A 114 16.98 -10.89 2.23
N LEU A 115 15.75 -10.49 2.58
CA LEU A 115 15.48 -9.49 3.61
C LEU A 115 14.37 -9.97 4.54
N LYS A 116 14.78 -10.33 5.76
CA LYS A 116 13.86 -10.77 6.83
C LYS A 116 12.86 -9.67 7.17
N LYS A 117 11.64 -10.07 7.53
CA LYS A 117 10.52 -9.15 7.81
C LYS A 117 10.84 -8.08 8.86
N ASP A 118 11.56 -8.43 9.91
CA ASP A 118 11.93 -7.53 11.00
C ASP A 118 12.92 -6.42 10.58
N LYS A 119 13.61 -6.62 9.46
CA LYS A 119 14.57 -5.67 8.88
C LYS A 119 13.95 -4.73 7.84
N ARG A 120 12.69 -4.97 7.46
CA ARG A 120 11.99 -4.14 6.46
C ARG A 120 11.58 -2.80 7.06
N ARG A 121 11.60 -1.74 6.22
CA ARG A 121 11.11 -0.42 6.60
C ARG A 121 9.61 -0.49 6.91
N LYS A 122 9.24 -0.14 8.15
CA LYS A 122 7.85 -0.19 8.61
C LYS A 122 6.97 0.85 7.90
N LEU A 123 5.68 0.57 7.83
CA LEU A 123 4.67 1.55 7.41
C LEU A 123 4.51 2.65 8.46
N ALA A 124 4.03 3.82 8.04
CA ALA A 124 3.74 4.92 8.97
C ALA A 124 2.68 4.45 9.99
N ARG A 125 2.94 4.67 11.28
CA ARG A 125 1.97 4.37 12.34
C ARG A 125 0.74 5.27 12.20
N VAL A 126 -0.45 4.73 12.45
CA VAL A 126 -1.63 5.57 12.69
C VAL A 126 -1.36 6.49 13.88
N ARG A 127 -1.52 7.81 13.67
CA ARG A 127 -1.54 8.75 14.80
C ARG A 127 -2.86 8.51 15.53
N SER A 128 -2.81 8.00 16.76
CA SER A 128 -4.00 8.06 17.62
C SER A 128 -4.37 9.53 17.78
N GLY A 129 -5.57 9.90 17.33
CA GLY A 129 -6.15 11.18 17.70
C GLY A 129 -6.15 11.25 19.23
N ARG A 130 -5.68 12.37 19.80
CA ARG A 130 -5.98 12.69 21.19
C ARG A 130 -7.50 12.82 21.28
N THR A 131 -8.17 11.83 21.87
CA THR A 131 -9.51 12.03 22.41
C THR A 131 -9.37 12.99 23.58
N THR A 132 -9.54 14.28 23.33
CA THR A 132 -9.95 15.22 24.39
C THR A 132 -11.32 14.75 24.85
N ARG A 133 -11.35 14.12 26.02
CA ARG A 133 -12.56 13.99 26.82
C ARG A 133 -12.95 15.35 27.38
#